data_AF-A0A7C8CRT1-F1
#
_entry.id   AF-A0A7C8CRT1-F1
#
_cell.length_a   1.000
_cell.length_b   1.000
_cell.length_c   1.000
_cell.angle_alpha   90.00
_cell.angle_beta   90.00
_cell.angle_gamma   90.00
#
_symmetry.space_group_name_H-M   'P 1'
#
loop_
_entity.id
_entity.type
_entity.pdbx_description
1 polymer ?
#
loop_
_entity_poly.entity_id
_entity_poly.type
_entity_poly.pdbx_seq_one_letter_code
_entity_poly.pdbx_strand_id
1 'polypeptide(L)'
;GTTAGAPTPRAHMADNDLAIGRIVEGISNSPFWEKTCIFIIEDDPQNGFDHVDGHRSLCLVISPYSRRAGEVIHDFYNQTSVLHTMTRILGVPPLTQLSAMMPVMDNCFTRKPDL
;
A
#
# COMPACT_ATOMS: atom_id res chain seq x y z
N GLY A 1 9.03 -9.55 20.03
CA GLY A 1 7.59 -9.84 20.04
C GLY A 1 7.05 -10.06 21.44
N THR A 2 6.97 -11.31 21.91
CA THR A 2 6.23 -11.68 23.14
C THR A 2 7.11 -12.21 24.27
N THR A 3 8.40 -12.46 24.00
CA THR A 3 9.37 -12.90 25.00
C THR A 3 9.75 -11.77 25.95
N ALA A 4 9.86 -12.07 27.25
CA ALA A 4 10.34 -11.11 28.25
C ALA A 4 11.73 -10.57 27.87
N GLY A 5 11.90 -9.25 27.94
CA GLY A 5 13.15 -8.57 27.58
C GLY A 5 13.36 -8.27 26.08
N ALA A 6 12.50 -8.77 25.20
CA ALA A 6 12.53 -8.41 23.78
C ALA A 6 11.64 -7.18 23.47
N PRO A 7 11.89 -6.45 22.36
CA PRO A 7 10.98 -5.40 21.92
C PRO A 7 9.54 -5.93 21.76
N THR A 8 8.57 -5.14 22.23
CA THR A 8 7.15 -5.47 22.15
C THR A 8 6.66 -5.37 20.69
N PRO A 9 5.53 -6.00 20.30
CA PRO A 9 5.00 -5.86 18.95
C PRO A 9 4.70 -4.40 18.59
N ARG A 10 4.25 -3.60 19.57
CA ARG A 10 4.05 -2.16 19.41
C ARG A 10 5.36 -1.40 19.13
N ALA A 11 6.46 -1.81 19.76
CA ALA A 11 7.77 -1.22 19.48
C ALA A 11 8.23 -1.54 18.05
N HIS A 12 7.98 -2.76 17.56
CA HIS A 12 8.24 -3.11 16.16
C HIS A 12 7.36 -2.30 15.19
N MET A 13 6.07 -2.10 15.50
CA MET A 13 5.20 -1.23 14.69
C MET A 13 5.71 0.22 14.65
N ALA A 14 6.16 0.77 15.78
CA ALA A 14 6.72 2.12 15.82
C ALA A 14 8.02 2.25 14.99
N ASP A 15 8.84 1.19 14.95
CA ASP A 15 10.04 1.15 14.11
C ASP A 15 9.68 1.09 12.62
N ASN A 16 8.67 0.28 12.25
CA ASN A 16 8.12 0.23 10.89
C ASN A 16 7.56 1.59 10.47
N ASP A 17 6.79 2.26 11.33
CA ASP A 17 6.23 3.59 11.07
C ASP A 17 7.33 4.62 10.78
N LEU A 18 8.42 4.60 11.57
CA LEU A 18 9.59 5.46 11.34
C LEU A 18 10.28 5.14 10.02
N ALA A 19 10.45 3.86 9.70
CA ALA A 19 11.08 3.42 8.44
C ALA A 19 10.25 3.86 7.23
N ILE A 20 8.93 3.65 7.26
CA ILE A 20 8.00 4.10 6.22
C ILE A 20 8.08 5.63 6.08
N GLY A 21 8.04 6.37 7.19
CA GLY A 21 8.14 7.83 7.19
C GLY A 21 9.40 8.32 6.47
N ARG A 22 10.56 7.70 6.73
CA ARG A 22 11.84 8.04 6.07
C ARG A 22 11.83 7.72 4.58
N ILE A 23 11.25 6.59 4.17
CA ILE A 23 11.13 6.23 2.75
C ILE A 23 10.25 7.25 2.02
N VAL A 24 9.09 7.57 2.59
CA VAL A 24 8.15 8.52 2.01
C VAL A 24 8.79 9.91 1.93
N GLU A 25 9.42 10.40 3.00
CA GLU A 25 10.12 11.69 3.01
C GLU A 25 11.23 11.77 1.97
N GLY A 26 12.05 10.72 1.85
CA GLY A 26 13.13 10.70 0.87
C GLY A 26 12.63 10.72 -0.57
N ILE A 27 11.55 9.99 -0.86
CA ILE A 27 10.94 9.94 -2.19
C ILE A 27 10.17 11.22 -2.50
N SER A 28 9.40 11.76 -1.55
CA SER A 28 8.55 12.94 -1.76
C SER A 28 9.35 14.23 -1.93
N ASN A 29 10.55 14.31 -1.34
CA ASN A 29 11.48 15.42 -1.56
C ASN A 29 12.38 15.23 -2.79
N SER A 30 12.23 14.12 -3.51
CA SER A 30 13.03 13.84 -4.71
C SER A 30 12.41 14.47 -5.96
N PRO A 31 13.20 14.70 -7.02
CA PRO A 31 12.67 15.13 -8.32
C PRO A 31 11.74 14.09 -8.99
N PHE A 32 11.63 12.88 -8.42
CA PHE A 32 10.79 11.82 -8.94
C PHE A 32 9.37 11.82 -8.35
N TRP A 33 9.11 12.62 -7.30
CA TRP A 33 7.85 12.58 -6.55
C TRP A 33 6.61 12.70 -7.44
N GLU A 34 6.62 13.66 -8.37
CA GLU A 34 5.52 13.91 -9.32
C GLU A 34 5.10 12.65 -10.10
N LYS A 35 6.02 11.70 -10.31
CA LYS A 35 5.81 10.50 -11.11
C LYS A 35 5.88 9.21 -10.30
N THR A 36 5.77 9.30 -8.98
CA THR A 36 5.93 8.16 -8.08
C THR A 36 4.60 7.76 -7.44
N CYS A 37 4.42 6.45 -7.29
CA CYS A 37 3.38 5.83 -6.48
C CYS A 37 4.01 4.74 -5.62
N ILE A 38 3.77 4.80 -4.31
CA ILE A 38 4.25 3.84 -3.32
C ILE A 38 3.04 3.02 -2.88
N PHE A 39 3.14 1.70 -3.01
CA PHE A 39 2.19 0.75 -2.44
C PHE A 39 2.86 0.07 -1.24
N ILE A 40 2.18 0.08 -0.08
CA ILE A 40 2.64 -0.60 1.13
C ILE A 40 1.61 -1.67 1.46
N ILE A 41 2.04 -2.93 1.50
CA ILE A 41 1.22 -4.11 1.78
C ILE A 41 2.05 -5.09 2.62
N GLU A 42 1.38 -6.01 3.30
CA GLU A 42 2.00 -7.17 3.93
C GLU A 42 1.92 -8.40 3.00
N ASP A 43 2.80 -9.38 3.20
CA ASP A 43 2.76 -10.66 2.48
C ASP A 43 1.59 -11.55 2.95
N ASP A 44 1.35 -11.58 4.26
CA ASP A 44 0.19 -12.21 4.92
C ASP A 44 -0.10 -11.54 6.29
N PRO A 45 -1.32 -11.67 6.88
CA PRO A 45 -1.65 -11.02 8.15
C PRO A 45 -1.03 -11.71 9.39
N GLN A 46 -0.13 -12.66 9.19
CA GLN A 46 0.54 -13.45 10.20
C GLN A 46 -0.49 -14.09 11.15
N ASN A 47 -0.41 -13.76 12.44
CA ASN A 47 -1.36 -14.23 13.46
C ASN A 47 -2.42 -13.17 13.82
N GLY A 48 -2.59 -12.17 12.96
CA GLY A 48 -3.56 -11.09 13.11
C GLY A 48 -4.93 -11.56 12.67
N PHE A 49 -5.73 -12.07 13.61
CA PHE A 49 -7.12 -12.41 13.33
C PHE A 49 -7.93 -11.13 13.10
N ASP A 50 -8.63 -11.11 11.97
CA ASP A 50 -9.57 -10.08 11.61
C ASP A 50 -10.99 -10.65 11.58
N HIS A 51 -11.96 -9.86 12.06
CA HIS A 51 -13.35 -10.30 12.22
C HIS A 51 -14.14 -10.40 10.90
N VAL A 52 -13.64 -9.82 9.82
CA VAL A 52 -14.25 -9.88 8.48
C VAL A 52 -13.67 -11.04 7.67
N ASP A 53 -12.34 -11.13 7.60
CA ASP A 53 -11.63 -12.20 6.90
C ASP A 53 -10.23 -12.37 7.49
N GLY A 54 -9.84 -13.59 7.86
CA GLY A 54 -8.53 -13.88 8.47
C GLY A 54 -7.31 -13.59 7.58
N HIS A 55 -7.50 -13.34 6.29
CA HIS A 55 -6.48 -12.91 5.33
C HIS A 55 -6.47 -11.39 5.09
N ARG A 56 -7.41 -10.64 5.67
CA ARG A 56 -7.48 -9.19 5.49
C ARG A 56 -6.23 -8.53 6.08
N SER A 57 -5.56 -7.72 5.27
CA SER A 57 -4.38 -6.95 5.66
C SER A 57 -4.50 -5.48 5.22
N LEU A 58 -3.52 -4.67 5.58
CA LEU A 58 -3.45 -3.25 5.22
C LEU A 58 -2.97 -3.06 3.77
N CYS A 59 -3.41 -1.96 3.16
CA CYS A 59 -2.83 -1.45 1.93
C CYS A 59 -2.81 0.08 1.99
N LEU A 60 -1.62 0.67 1.88
CA LEU A 60 -1.44 2.11 1.79
C LEU A 60 -0.98 2.48 0.37
N VAL A 61 -1.56 3.56 -0.15
CA VAL A 61 -1.24 4.10 -1.48
C VAL A 61 -0.81 5.56 -1.33
N ILE A 62 0.45 5.85 -1.62
CA ILE A 62 1.06 7.16 -1.40
C ILE A 62 1.62 7.70 -2.72
N SER A 63 1.06 8.81 -3.19
CA SER A 63 1.39 9.47 -4.44
C SER A 63 0.87 10.91 -4.42
N PRO A 64 1.40 11.85 -5.23
CA PRO A 64 0.72 13.12 -5.49
C PRO A 64 -0.72 12.95 -5.97
N TYR A 65 -1.01 11.81 -6.61
CA TYR A 65 -2.34 11.49 -7.14
C TYR A 65 -3.21 10.72 -6.16
N SER A 66 -2.75 10.40 -4.95
CA SER A 66 -3.59 9.69 -3.98
C SER A 66 -4.81 10.54 -3.64
N ARG A 67 -6.00 9.91 -3.61
CA ARG A 67 -7.21 10.58 -3.16
C ARG A 67 -6.99 11.09 -1.74
N ARG A 68 -7.32 12.37 -1.51
CA ARG A 68 -7.26 13.16 -0.26
C ARG A 68 -6.57 12.49 0.93
N ALA A 69 -5.53 13.12 1.47
CA ALA A 69 -4.82 12.62 2.66
C ALA A 69 -5.78 12.13 3.76
N GLY A 70 -5.71 10.83 4.07
CA GLY A 70 -6.52 10.19 5.11
C GLY A 70 -7.86 9.60 4.67
N GLU A 71 -8.21 9.61 3.38
CA GLU A 71 -9.41 8.92 2.90
C GLU A 71 -9.23 7.40 2.92
N VAL A 72 -10.24 6.68 3.42
CA VAL A 72 -10.28 5.22 3.45
C VAL A 72 -11.12 4.73 2.28
N ILE A 73 -10.52 3.89 1.44
CA ILE A 73 -11.23 3.23 0.33
C ILE A 73 -11.76 1.89 0.83
N HIS A 74 -13.07 1.70 0.71
CA HIS A 74 -13.78 0.52 1.21
C HIS A 74 -14.01 -0.57 0.15
N ASP A 75 -13.57 -0.33 -1.09
CA ASP A 75 -13.66 -1.31 -2.17
C ASP A 75 -12.83 -2.56 -1.84
N PHE A 76 -13.30 -3.71 -2.30
CA PHE A 76 -12.58 -4.96 -2.12
C PHE A 76 -11.42 -5.05 -3.12
N TYR A 77 -10.20 -4.96 -2.59
CA TYR A 77 -8.96 -5.19 -3.32
C TYR A 77 -8.12 -6.29 -2.66
N ASN A 78 -7.30 -6.95 -3.47
CA ASN A 78 -6.33 -7.95 -3.02
C ASN A 78 -4.94 -7.66 -3.63
N GLN A 79 -3.93 -8.45 -3.27
CA GLN A 79 -2.56 -8.27 -3.80
C GLN A 79 -2.51 -8.31 -5.34
N THR A 80 -3.37 -9.10 -5.98
CA THR A 80 -3.44 -9.17 -7.44
C THR A 80 -4.05 -7.90 -8.06
N SER A 81 -4.91 -7.17 -7.33
CA SER A 81 -5.42 -5.84 -7.70
C SER A 81 -4.31 -4.79 -7.66
N VAL A 82 -3.40 -4.87 -6.68
CA VAL A 82 -2.20 -4.03 -6.61
C VAL A 82 -1.31 -4.28 -7.83
N LEU A 83 -1.03 -5.56 -8.14
CA LEU A 83 -0.21 -5.93 -9.30
C LEU A 83 -0.83 -5.47 -10.63
N HIS A 84 -2.15 -5.64 -10.78
CA HIS A 84 -2.85 -5.14 -11.95
C HIS A 84 -2.71 -3.62 -12.04
N THR A 85 -2.92 -2.89 -10.95
CA THR A 85 -2.75 -1.42 -10.91
C THR A 85 -1.33 -0.99 -11.28
N MET A 86 -0.29 -1.66 -10.74
CA MET A 86 1.11 -1.38 -11.08
C MET A 86 1.39 -1.56 -12.58
N THR A 87 0.93 -2.67 -13.18
CA THR A 87 1.12 -2.90 -14.62
C THR A 87 0.42 -1.84 -15.47
N ARG A 88 -0.77 -1.40 -15.06
CA ARG A 88 -1.49 -0.28 -15.70
C ARG A 88 -0.74 1.04 -15.59
N ILE A 89 -0.19 1.37 -14.42
CA ILE A 89 0.62 2.59 -14.22
C ILE A 89 1.89 2.56 -15.09
N LEU A 90 2.57 1.42 -15.16
CA LEU A 90 3.81 1.24 -15.92
C LEU A 90 3.57 1.09 -17.44
N GLY A 91 2.32 0.99 -17.88
CA GLY A 91 1.97 0.83 -19.30
C GLY A 91 2.33 -0.55 -19.87
N VAL A 92 2.46 -1.57 -19.03
CA VAL A 92 2.78 -2.95 -19.45
C VAL A 92 1.55 -3.85 -19.38
N PRO A 93 1.49 -4.93 -20.17
CA PRO A 93 0.39 -5.90 -20.08
C PRO A 93 0.33 -6.59 -18.71
N PRO A 94 -0.86 -7.07 -18.28
CA PRO A 94 -0.98 -7.90 -17.08
C PRO A 94 -0.22 -9.21 -17.26
N LEU A 95 0.41 -9.70 -16.19
CA LEU A 95 1.29 -10.87 -16.24
C LEU A 95 0.54 -12.19 -16.50
N THR A 96 -0.73 -12.25 -16.09
CA THR A 96 -1.60 -13.44 -16.23
C THR A 96 -3.05 -13.01 -16.47
N GLN A 97 -3.89 -13.94 -16.94
CA GLN A 97 -5.34 -13.71 -17.05
C GLN A 97 -5.97 -13.40 -15.68
N LEU A 98 -5.48 -14.04 -14.60
CA LEU A 98 -5.93 -13.77 -13.24
C LEU A 98 -5.68 -12.31 -12.86
N SER A 99 -4.49 -11.78 -13.16
CA SER A 99 -4.19 -10.35 -12.92
C SER A 99 -5.04 -9.44 -13.79
N ALA A 100 -5.27 -9.79 -15.05
CA ALA A 100 -6.09 -9.01 -15.98
C ALA A 100 -7.56 -8.88 -15.53
N MET A 101 -8.08 -9.88 -14.81
CA MET A 101 -9.47 -9.90 -14.33
C MET A 101 -9.66 -9.17 -12.99
N MET A 102 -8.59 -8.77 -12.30
CA MET A 102 -8.72 -8.07 -11.03
C MET A 102 -9.16 -6.61 -11.23
N PRO A 103 -9.92 -6.04 -10.29
CA PRO A 103 -10.22 -4.62 -10.34
C PRO A 103 -8.93 -3.80 -10.20
N VAL A 104 -8.85 -2.70 -10.96
CA VAL A 104 -7.79 -1.70 -10.80
C VAL A 104 -8.17 -0.77 -9.65
N MET A 105 -7.20 -0.29 -8.89
CA MET A 105 -7.40 0.59 -7.74
C MET A 105 -7.62 2.05 -8.15
N ASP A 106 -8.45 2.31 -9.17
CA ASP A 106 -8.70 3.66 -9.73
C ASP A 106 -9.31 4.62 -8.70
N ASN A 107 -10.14 4.09 -7.79
CA ASN A 107 -10.71 4.84 -6.68
C ASN A 107 -9.66 5.33 -5.67
N CYS A 108 -8.44 4.80 -5.67
CA CYS A 108 -7.36 5.32 -4.84
C CYS A 108 -6.75 6.62 -5.37
N PHE A 109 -7.09 7.04 -6.61
CA PHE A 109 -6.41 8.15 -7.29
C PHE A 109 -7.33 9.30 -7.72
N THR A 110 -6.77 10.50 -7.81
CA THR A 110 -7.35 11.69 -8.44
C THR A 110 -6.63 12.02 -9.73
N ARG A 111 -7.28 12.76 -10.63
CA ARG A 111 -6.66 13.19 -11.91
C ARG A 111 -5.65 14.32 -11.75
N LYS A 112 -5.85 15.18 -10.75
CA LYS A 112 -4.98 16.30 -10.45
C LYS A 112 -4.05 15.90 -9.30
N PRO A 113 -2.73 16.08 -9.44
CA PRO A 113 -1.81 15.84 -8.33
C PRO A 113 -1.87 16.95 -7.29
N ASP A 114 -1.57 16.61 -6.05
CA ASP A 114 -1.28 17.51 -4.93
C ASP A 114 0.24 17.56 -4.73
N LEU A 115 0.87 18.68 -5.14
CA LEU A 115 2.32 18.90 -5.15
C LEU A 115 2.70 20.07 -4.26
#